data_AF-A0A2P2CJB9-F1
#
_entry.id   AF-A0A2P2CJB9-F1
#
_cell.length_a   1.000
_cell.length_b   1.000
_cell.length_c   1.000
_cell.angle_alpha   90.00
_cell.angle_beta   90.00
_cell.angle_gamma   90.00
#
_symmetry.space_group_name_H-M   'P 1'
#
loop_
_entity.id
_entity.type
_entity.pdbx_description
1 polymer ?
#
loop_
_entity_poly.entity_id
_entity_poly.type
_entity_poly.pdbx_seq_one_letter_code
_entity_poly.pdbx_strand_id
1 'polypeptide(L)'
;MYGDTAAGRKRVAQLREQGGDIRALAARLVSQAEAVPWHGKAAEAMRVRIKERADHLRAAAAQHETAAESLARHLTEVDSLKEAIEVRAHKATSLVEDARTRASEAGDAGSDGAEAALAAFDPPPAGHKDWLTVDLPGL
;
A
#
# COMPACT_ATOMS: atom_id res chain seq x y z
N MET A 1 -0.34 7.37 -12.52
CA MET A 1 1.07 6.92 -12.58
C MET A 1 1.57 6.31 -11.25
N TYR A 2 0.68 5.75 -10.44
CA TYR A 2 0.97 4.82 -9.33
C TYR A 2 -0.21 3.86 -9.30
N GLY A 3 0.00 2.60 -8.93
CA GLY A 3 -1.06 1.58 -8.96
C GLY A 3 -2.35 2.05 -8.26
N ASP A 4 -3.48 1.51 -8.72
CA ASP A 4 -4.78 1.75 -8.10
C ASP A 4 -4.78 1.13 -6.69
N THR A 5 -4.64 1.97 -5.66
CA THR A 5 -4.62 1.52 -4.27
C THR A 5 -5.98 1.00 -3.81
N ALA A 6 -7.07 1.36 -4.49
CA ALA A 6 -8.39 0.76 -4.25
C ALA A 6 -8.44 -0.69 -4.76
N ALA A 7 -7.94 -0.97 -5.96
CA ALA A 7 -7.77 -2.34 -6.44
C ALA A 7 -6.85 -3.16 -5.52
N GLY A 8 -5.77 -2.55 -5.02
CA GLY A 8 -4.90 -3.15 -4.00
C GLY A 8 -5.65 -3.51 -2.72
N ARG A 9 -6.47 -2.60 -2.18
CA ARG A 9 -7.29 -2.84 -0.98
C ARG A 9 -8.27 -4.00 -1.18
N LYS A 10 -8.89 -4.10 -2.36
CA LYS A 10 -9.74 -5.24 -2.72
C LYS A 10 -8.96 -6.56 -2.69
N ARG A 11 -7.71 -6.56 -3.18
CA ARG A 11 -6.85 -7.75 -3.15
C ARG A 11 -6.44 -8.14 -1.74
N VAL A 12 -6.15 -7.18 -0.86
CA VAL A 12 -5.90 -7.44 0.57
C VAL A 12 -7.10 -8.14 1.22
N ALA A 13 -8.32 -7.62 1.01
CA ALA A 13 -9.53 -8.24 1.54
C ALA A 13 -9.69 -9.69 1.06
N GLN A 14 -9.48 -9.93 -0.24
CA GLN A 14 -9.54 -11.27 -0.82
C GLN A 14 -8.51 -12.23 -0.22
N LEU A 15 -7.28 -11.78 0.05
CA LEU A 15 -6.26 -12.63 0.69
C LEU A 15 -6.65 -13.03 2.11
N ARG A 16 -7.23 -12.10 2.89
CA ARG A 16 -7.73 -12.39 4.25
C ARG A 16 -8.89 -13.37 4.23
N GLU A 17 -9.82 -13.17 3.31
CA GLU A 17 -10.96 -14.09 3.09
C GLU A 17 -10.46 -15.49 2.76
N GLN A 18 -9.53 -15.62 1.79
CA GLN A 18 -8.90 -16.90 1.44
C GLN A 18 -8.20 -17.56 2.64
N GLY A 19 -7.46 -16.79 3.45
CA GLY A 19 -6.84 -17.31 4.67
C GLY A 19 -7.89 -17.80 5.69
N GLY A 20 -8.99 -17.07 5.85
CA GLY A 20 -10.15 -17.47 6.65
C GLY A 20 -10.77 -18.79 6.19
N ASP A 21 -11.07 -18.90 4.90
CA ASP A 21 -11.68 -20.09 4.29
C ASP A 21 -10.80 -21.33 4.45
N ILE A 22 -9.48 -21.18 4.24
CA ILE A 22 -8.53 -22.29 4.40
C ILE A 22 -8.48 -22.74 5.87
N ARG A 23 -8.49 -21.82 6.84
CA ARG A 23 -8.55 -22.18 8.27
C ARG A 23 -9.84 -22.90 8.61
N ALA A 24 -10.97 -22.44 8.11
CA ALA A 24 -12.27 -23.09 8.31
C ALA A 24 -12.30 -24.50 7.71
N LEU A 25 -11.73 -24.68 6.51
CA LEU A 25 -11.61 -25.99 5.87
C LEU A 25 -10.71 -26.93 6.68
N ALA A 26 -9.57 -26.44 7.19
CA ALA A 26 -8.68 -27.24 8.04
C ALA A 26 -9.38 -27.69 9.34
N ALA A 27 -10.15 -26.80 9.98
CA ALA A 27 -10.92 -27.15 11.18
C ALA A 27 -12.01 -28.19 10.89
N ARG A 28 -12.75 -28.01 9.78
CA ARG A 28 -13.76 -28.96 9.33
C ARG A 28 -13.17 -30.34 9.04
N LEU A 29 -12.00 -30.39 8.40
CA LEU A 29 -11.33 -31.66 8.08
C LEU A 29 -10.98 -32.44 9.34
N VAL A 30 -10.43 -31.78 10.36
CA VAL A 30 -10.12 -32.41 11.65
C VAL A 30 -11.39 -32.89 12.35
N SER A 31 -12.41 -32.03 12.44
CA SER A 31 -13.70 -32.39 13.05
C SER A 31 -14.34 -33.62 12.39
N GLN A 32 -14.30 -33.71 11.05
CA GLN A 32 -14.84 -34.85 10.32
C GLN A 32 -14.03 -36.14 10.58
N ALA A 33 -12.72 -36.04 10.72
CA ALA A 33 -11.86 -37.19 11.04
C ALA A 33 -12.09 -37.73 12.46
N GLU A 34 -12.38 -36.85 13.41
CA GLU A 34 -12.67 -37.21 14.79
C GLU A 34 -14.07 -37.83 14.94
N ALA A 35 -15.04 -37.42 14.10
CA ALA A 35 -16.40 -37.93 14.12
C ALA A 35 -16.58 -39.34 13.50
N VAL A 36 -15.53 -39.92 12.88
CA VAL A 36 -15.67 -41.25 12.25
C VAL A 36 -15.83 -42.34 13.31
N PRO A 37 -16.89 -43.17 13.24
CA PRO A 37 -17.29 -44.07 14.34
C PRO A 37 -16.43 -45.33 14.48
N TRP A 38 -15.53 -45.61 13.54
CA TRP A 38 -14.67 -46.79 13.58
C TRP A 38 -13.34 -46.53 14.30
N HIS A 39 -12.82 -47.59 14.92
CA HIS A 39 -11.65 -47.55 15.79
C HIS A 39 -10.60 -48.57 15.36
N GLY A 40 -9.36 -48.37 15.79
CA GLY A 40 -8.23 -49.25 15.51
C GLY A 40 -7.06 -48.52 14.84
N LYS A 41 -6.00 -49.26 14.53
CA LYS A 41 -4.73 -48.71 14.02
C LYS A 41 -4.91 -47.91 12.71
N ALA A 42 -5.79 -48.36 11.81
CA ALA A 42 -6.07 -47.67 10.56
C ALA A 42 -6.79 -46.32 10.79
N ALA A 43 -7.77 -46.28 11.68
CA ALA A 43 -8.46 -45.05 12.05
C ALA A 43 -7.50 -44.03 12.69
N GLU A 44 -6.59 -44.51 13.55
CA GLU A 44 -5.59 -43.64 14.16
C GLU A 44 -4.59 -43.09 13.15
N ALA A 45 -4.07 -43.94 12.25
CA ALA A 45 -3.20 -43.50 11.16
C ALA A 45 -3.87 -42.46 10.24
N MET A 46 -5.17 -42.61 9.98
CA MET A 46 -5.96 -41.64 9.22
C MET A 46 -6.05 -40.29 9.97
N ARG A 47 -6.35 -40.30 11.28
CA ARG A 47 -6.44 -39.07 12.09
C ARG A 47 -5.10 -38.32 12.15
N VAL A 48 -3.98 -39.04 12.31
CA VAL A 48 -2.63 -38.46 12.28
C VAL A 48 -2.39 -37.75 10.94
N ARG A 49 -2.61 -38.43 9.81
CA ARG A 49 -2.44 -37.84 8.47
C ARG A 49 -3.34 -36.62 8.23
N ILE A 50 -4.56 -36.65 8.75
CA ILE A 50 -5.49 -35.53 8.64
C ILE A 50 -5.01 -34.34 9.47
N LYS A 51 -4.49 -34.55 10.68
CA LYS A 51 -3.89 -33.49 11.50
C LYS A 51 -2.71 -32.86 10.79
N GLU A 52 -1.79 -33.67 10.24
CA GLU A 52 -0.67 -33.18 9.43
C GLU A 52 -1.14 -32.34 8.24
N ARG A 53 -2.16 -32.81 7.51
CA ARG A 53 -2.73 -32.06 6.38
C ARG A 53 -3.38 -30.75 6.81
N ALA A 54 -4.10 -30.76 7.94
CA ALA A 54 -4.69 -29.55 8.51
C ALA A 54 -3.62 -28.54 8.93
N ASP A 55 -2.48 -28.99 9.45
CA ASP A 55 -1.35 -28.11 9.79
C ASP A 55 -0.74 -27.47 8.54
N HIS A 56 -0.58 -28.22 7.44
CA HIS A 56 -0.16 -27.64 6.16
C HIS A 56 -1.15 -26.58 5.64
N LEU A 57 -2.45 -26.81 5.78
CA LEU A 57 -3.47 -25.83 5.39
C LEU A 57 -3.40 -24.58 6.26
N ARG A 58 -3.23 -24.72 7.59
CA ARG A 58 -3.05 -23.58 8.49
C ARG A 58 -1.80 -22.77 8.15
N ALA A 59 -0.70 -23.43 7.80
CA ALA A 59 0.51 -22.77 7.36
C ALA A 59 0.29 -21.97 6.06
N ALA A 60 -0.42 -22.53 5.08
CA ALA A 60 -0.79 -21.81 3.86
C ALA A 60 -1.69 -20.60 4.17
N ALA A 61 -2.68 -20.75 5.05
CA ALA A 61 -3.52 -19.63 5.49
C ALA A 61 -2.72 -18.52 6.16
N ALA A 62 -1.70 -18.85 6.97
CA ALA A 62 -0.81 -17.88 7.56
C ALA A 62 -0.02 -17.09 6.51
N GLN A 63 0.43 -17.75 5.43
CA GLN A 63 1.09 -17.07 4.31
C GLN A 63 0.17 -16.07 3.60
N HIS A 64 -1.12 -16.41 3.45
CA HIS A 64 -2.11 -15.46 2.91
C HIS A 64 -2.29 -14.23 3.80
N GLU A 65 -2.32 -14.39 5.13
CA GLU A 65 -2.41 -13.26 6.06
C GLU A 65 -1.15 -12.38 5.99
N THR A 66 0.04 -12.98 6.03
CA THR A 66 1.31 -12.23 5.90
C THR A 66 1.39 -11.46 4.58
N ALA A 67 0.94 -12.07 3.47
CA ALA A 67 0.86 -11.39 2.18
C ALA A 67 -0.14 -10.22 2.21
N ALA A 68 -1.30 -10.41 2.84
CA ALA A 68 -2.31 -9.36 3.00
C ALA A 68 -1.78 -8.18 3.83
N GLU A 69 -1.11 -8.45 4.94
CA GLU A 69 -0.49 -7.44 5.80
C GLU A 69 0.63 -6.67 5.09
N SER A 70 1.51 -7.38 4.40
CA SER A 70 2.59 -6.76 3.63
C SER A 70 2.05 -5.86 2.53
N LEU A 71 1.02 -6.32 1.80
CA LEU A 71 0.38 -5.52 0.77
C LEU A 71 -0.35 -4.31 1.37
N ALA A 72 -1.06 -4.49 2.49
CA ALA A 72 -1.73 -3.38 3.16
C ALA A 72 -0.74 -2.28 3.57
N ARG A 73 0.40 -2.65 4.17
CA ARG A 73 1.47 -1.70 4.53
C ARG A 73 1.99 -0.94 3.32
N HIS A 74 2.29 -1.66 2.25
CA HIS A 74 2.76 -1.05 1.01
C HIS A 74 1.75 -0.06 0.42
N LEU A 75 0.45 -0.38 0.45
CA LEU A 75 -0.59 0.52 -0.05
C LEU A 75 -0.68 1.81 0.80
N THR A 76 -0.52 1.72 2.12
CA THR A 76 -0.43 2.89 2.99
C THR A 76 0.78 3.75 2.66
N GLU A 77 1.94 3.15 2.41
CA GLU A 77 3.15 3.87 1.99
C GLU A 77 2.93 4.59 0.65
N VAL A 78 2.31 3.92 -0.33
CA VAL A 78 2.00 4.51 -1.63
C VAL A 78 1.02 5.68 -1.49
N ASP A 79 -0.03 5.55 -0.67
CA ASP A 79 -0.98 6.62 -0.43
C ASP A 79 -0.30 7.83 0.25
N SER A 80 0.58 7.58 1.23
CA SER A 80 1.38 8.65 1.88
C SER A 80 2.31 9.37 0.91
N LEU A 81 2.97 8.64 0.00
CA LEU A 81 3.82 9.25 -1.02
C LEU A 81 3.02 10.08 -2.03
N LYS A 82 1.82 9.61 -2.41
CA LYS A 82 0.92 10.38 -3.30
C LYS A 82 0.50 11.69 -2.64
N GLU A 83 0.09 11.63 -1.37
CA GLU A 83 -0.28 12.82 -0.60
C GLU A 83 0.90 13.79 -0.48
N ALA A 84 2.10 13.29 -0.18
CA ALA A 84 3.30 14.13 -0.12
C ALA A 84 3.62 14.81 -1.45
N ILE A 85 3.45 14.10 -2.57
CA ILE A 85 3.60 14.67 -3.92
C ILE A 85 2.56 15.76 -4.16
N GLU A 86 1.28 15.50 -3.85
CA GLU A 86 0.19 16.47 -4.06
C GLU A 86 0.38 17.73 -3.23
N VAL A 87 0.72 17.61 -1.95
CA VAL A 87 0.98 18.74 -1.05
C VAL A 87 2.15 19.58 -1.55
N ARG A 88 3.27 18.95 -1.93
CA ARG A 88 4.44 19.66 -2.48
C ARG A 88 4.13 20.33 -3.80
N ALA A 89 3.43 19.64 -4.70
CA ALA A 89 3.03 20.18 -6.00
C ALA A 89 2.13 21.41 -5.85
N HIS A 90 1.14 21.34 -4.96
CA HIS A 90 0.25 22.46 -4.69
C HIS A 90 1.01 23.65 -4.11
N LYS A 91 1.83 23.42 -3.08
CA LYS A 91 2.61 24.48 -2.44
C LYS A 91 3.61 25.15 -3.40
N ALA A 92 4.34 24.36 -4.19
CA ALA A 92 5.25 24.90 -5.19
C ALA A 92 4.50 25.72 -6.25
N THR A 93 3.35 25.24 -6.72
CA THR A 93 2.52 25.97 -7.68
C THR A 93 2.10 27.33 -7.12
N SER A 94 1.59 27.38 -5.88
CA SER A 94 1.24 28.64 -5.22
C SER A 94 2.43 29.59 -5.07
N LEU A 95 3.59 29.09 -4.63
CA LEU A 95 4.80 29.92 -4.48
C LEU A 95 5.28 30.50 -5.82
N VAL A 96 5.21 29.71 -6.89
CA VAL A 96 5.58 30.13 -8.25
C VAL A 96 4.60 31.15 -8.80
N GLU A 97 3.29 30.95 -8.61
CA GLU A 97 2.25 31.90 -9.01
C GLU A 97 2.38 33.23 -8.27
N ASP A 98 2.61 33.19 -6.96
CA ASP A 98 2.84 34.38 -6.12
C ASP A 98 4.11 35.13 -6.54
N ALA A 99 5.20 34.41 -6.83
CA ALA A 99 6.44 35.01 -7.32
C ALA A 99 6.27 35.64 -8.70
N ARG A 100 5.57 34.99 -9.63
CA ARG A 100 5.27 35.52 -10.97
C ARG A 100 4.37 36.76 -10.90
N THR A 101 3.38 36.76 -10.01
CA THR A 101 2.49 37.91 -9.79
C THR A 101 3.30 39.11 -9.28
N ARG A 102 4.12 38.92 -8.24
CA ARG A 102 4.98 40.00 -7.70
C ARG A 102 6.01 40.51 -8.70
N ALA A 103 6.63 39.63 -9.48
CA ALA A 103 7.56 40.03 -10.54
C ALA A 103 6.87 40.88 -11.61
N SER A 104 5.61 40.59 -11.95
CA SER A 104 4.84 41.39 -12.90
C SER A 104 4.45 42.78 -12.36
N GLU A 105 4.27 42.90 -11.05
CA GLU A 105 3.92 44.16 -10.37
C GLU A 105 5.14 45.05 -10.09
N ALA A 106 6.31 44.45 -9.81
CA ALA A 106 7.53 45.16 -9.43
C ALA A 106 8.33 45.75 -10.63
N GLY A 107 8.14 45.23 -11.85
CA GLY A 107 8.93 45.64 -13.02
C GLY A 107 10.42 45.27 -12.88
N ASP A 108 11.32 46.04 -13.50
CA ASP A 108 12.80 45.80 -13.50
C ASP A 108 13.49 46.15 -12.16
N ALA A 109 12.71 46.42 -11.10
CA ALA A 109 13.23 46.62 -9.76
C ALA A 109 13.70 45.27 -9.21
N GLY A 110 15.02 45.09 -9.16
CA GLY A 110 15.70 43.81 -8.92
C GLY A 110 15.02 42.90 -7.90
N SER A 111 14.42 41.82 -8.41
CA SER A 111 13.91 40.72 -7.59
C SER A 111 15.05 40.08 -6.81
N ASP A 112 14.81 39.69 -5.56
CA ASP A 112 15.75 38.86 -4.82
C ASP A 112 16.04 37.56 -5.60
N GLY A 113 17.25 37.00 -5.46
CA GLY A 113 17.66 35.80 -6.18
C GLY A 113 16.74 34.60 -5.94
N ALA A 114 16.12 34.53 -4.75
CA ALA A 114 15.11 33.52 -4.43
C ALA A 114 13.80 33.70 -5.20
N GLU A 115 13.37 34.94 -5.45
CA GLU A 115 12.15 35.25 -6.21
C GLU A 115 12.33 34.99 -7.70
N ALA A 116 13.50 35.35 -8.25
CA ALA A 116 13.86 35.01 -9.63
C ALA A 116 13.89 33.48 -9.84
N ALA A 117 14.44 32.72 -8.88
CA ALA A 117 14.48 31.26 -8.93
C ALA A 117 13.07 30.64 -8.88
N LEU A 118 12.18 31.16 -8.03
CA LEU A 118 10.77 30.71 -7.97
C LEU A 118 10.02 31.02 -9.26
N ALA A 119 10.17 32.22 -9.83
CA ALA A 119 9.46 32.61 -11.05
C ALA A 119 9.89 31.77 -12.29
N ALA A 120 11.18 31.44 -12.36
CA ALA A 120 11.79 30.65 -13.44
C ALA A 120 11.64 29.13 -13.26
N PHE A 121 11.09 28.66 -12.15
CA PHE A 121 10.92 27.23 -11.89
C PHE A 121 9.98 26.57 -12.91
N ASP A 122 10.43 25.43 -13.45
CA ASP A 122 9.65 24.56 -14.33
C ASP A 122 9.13 23.35 -13.53
N PRO A 123 7.82 23.27 -13.24
CA PRO A 123 7.28 22.23 -12.37
C PRO A 123 7.28 20.85 -13.04
N PRO A 124 7.65 19.78 -12.31
CA PRO A 124 7.50 18.42 -12.79
C PRO A 124 6.04 18.08 -13.14
N PRO A 125 5.80 17.07 -14.00
CA PRO A 125 4.44 16.61 -14.30
C PRO A 125 3.64 16.27 -13.03
N ALA A 126 2.33 16.51 -13.07
CA ALA A 126 1.44 16.24 -11.93
C ALA A 126 1.54 14.77 -11.50
N GLY A 127 1.70 14.54 -10.20
CA GLY A 127 1.81 13.21 -9.63
C GLY A 127 3.12 12.47 -9.95
N HIS A 128 4.16 13.15 -10.44
CA HIS A 128 5.47 12.54 -10.68
C HIS A 128 6.31 12.44 -9.40
N LYS A 129 7.14 11.40 -9.27
CA LYS A 129 8.00 11.19 -8.08
C LYS A 129 8.99 12.33 -7.83
N ASP A 130 9.37 13.06 -8.87
CA ASP A 130 10.38 14.11 -8.78
C ASP A 130 9.93 15.26 -7.86
N TRP A 131 8.61 15.42 -7.65
CA TRP A 131 8.07 16.31 -6.63
C TRP A 131 8.62 16.04 -5.22
N LEU A 132 8.97 14.79 -4.90
CA LEU A 132 9.57 14.43 -3.61
C LEU A 132 11.00 14.96 -3.44
N THR A 133 11.67 15.29 -4.55
CA THR A 133 13.04 15.80 -4.57
C THR A 133 13.13 17.28 -4.95
N VAL A 134 12.01 17.94 -5.25
CA VAL A 134 11.98 19.38 -5.51
C VAL A 134 12.45 20.11 -4.26
N ASP A 135 13.41 21.00 -4.47
CA ASP A 135 13.91 21.94 -3.49
C ASP A 135 13.65 23.35 -4.01
N LEU A 136 12.84 24.11 -3.28
CA LEU A 136 12.43 25.47 -3.61
C LEU A 136 12.43 26.32 -2.34
N PRO A 137 12.82 27.61 -2.42
CA PRO A 137 12.73 28.52 -1.28
C PRO A 137 11.30 28.56 -0.72
N GLY A 138 11.14 28.16 0.54
CA GLY A 138 9.86 28.17 1.24
C GLY A 138 9.00 26.91 1.09
N LEU A 139 9.48 25.85 0.41
CA LEU A 139 8.80 24.55 0.28
C LEU A 139 8.85 23.68 1.54
#